data_AF-A0A6I3E7V7-F1
#
_entry.id   AF-A0A6I3E7V7-F1
#
_cell.length_a   1.000
_cell.length_b   1.000
_cell.length_c   1.000
_cell.angle_alpha   90.00
_cell.angle_beta   90.00
_cell.angle_gamma   90.00
#
_symmetry.space_group_name_H-M   'P 1'
#
loop_
_entity.id
_entity.type
_entity.pdbx_description
1 polymer ?
#
loop_
_entity_poly.entity_id
_entity_poly.type
_entity_poly.pdbx_seq_one_letter_code
_entity_poly.pdbx_strand_id
1 'polypeptide(L)' 'MRITELRARIAEYFPDPNTYSRDIVHAELGGVTVEQALVMGQEPGDIWKGVVAHNPEMPAKFR' A
#
# COMPACT_ATOMS: atom_id res chain seq x y z
N MET A 1 -2.40 -6.02 10.72
CA MET A 1 -1.23 -6.48 9.94
C MET A 1 -0.02 -5.66 10.39
N ARG A 2 1.17 -6.24 10.52
CA ARG A 2 2.40 -5.50 10.88
C ARG A 2 2.95 -4.73 9.67
N ILE A 3 3.74 -3.69 9.93
CA ILE A 3 4.40 -2.90 8.87
C ILE A 3 5.30 -3.79 7.99
N THR A 4 5.99 -4.76 8.58
CA THR A 4 6.85 -5.70 7.83
C THR A 4 6.05 -6.57 6.87
N GLU A 5 4.85 -7.00 7.25
CA GLU A 5 3.95 -7.76 6.38
C GLU A 5 3.41 -6.89 5.23
N LEU A 6 3.04 -5.63 5.50
CA LEU A 6 2.64 -4.68 4.45
C LEU A 6 3.76 -4.51 3.42
N ARG A 7 4.98 -4.24 3.88
CA ARG A 7 6.15 -4.07 3.00
C ARG A 7 6.43 -5.34 2.18
N ALA A 8 6.27 -6.52 2.77
CA ALA A 8 6.42 -7.79 2.07
C ALA A 8 5.36 -7.95 0.96
N ARG A 9 4.08 -7.63 1.24
CA ARG A 9 3.01 -7.71 0.23
C ARG A 9 3.21 -6.75 -0.93
N ILE A 10 3.65 -5.52 -0.65
CA ILE A 10 3.98 -4.54 -1.68
C ILE A 10 5.16 -5.06 -2.53
N ALA A 11 6.20 -5.59 -1.91
CA ALA A 11 7.36 -6.16 -2.62
C ALA A 11 7.03 -7.43 -3.43
N GLU A 12 6.00 -8.18 -3.05
CA GLU A 12 5.58 -9.38 -3.79
C GLU A 12 4.84 -9.04 -5.10
N TYR A 13 4.11 -7.92 -5.14
CA TYR A 13 3.31 -7.55 -6.31
C TYR A 13 3.97 -6.48 -7.18
N PHE A 14 4.57 -5.45 -6.58
CA PHE A 14 5.11 -4.32 -7.33
C PHE A 14 6.60 -4.55 -7.66
N PRO A 15 7.02 -4.34 -8.91
CA PRO A 15 8.41 -4.56 -9.32
C PRO A 15 9.39 -3.57 -8.68
N ASP A 16 8.94 -2.36 -8.35
CA ASP A 16 9.72 -1.37 -7.62
C ASP A 16 8.94 -0.87 -6.38
N PRO A 17 8.97 -1.62 -5.27
CA PRO A 17 8.12 -1.36 -4.12
C PRO A 17 8.49 -0.07 -3.37
N ASN A 18 9.75 0.36 -3.44
CA ASN A 18 10.24 1.57 -2.77
C ASN A 18 9.74 2.82 -3.48
N THR A 19 9.88 2.89 -4.81
CA THR A 19 9.35 3.99 -5.63
C THR A 19 7.83 4.02 -5.50
N TYR A 20 7.17 2.86 -5.63
CA TYR A 20 5.71 2.77 -5.48
C TYR A 20 5.23 3.36 -4.14
N SER A 21 5.87 2.98 -3.03
CA SER A 21 5.44 3.41 -1.70
C SER A 21 5.66 4.89 -1.42
N ARG A 22 6.57 5.54 -2.15
CA ARG A 22 6.99 6.93 -1.93
C ARG A 22 6.37 7.91 -2.92
N ASP A 23 6.10 7.49 -4.15
CA ASP A 23 5.74 8.39 -5.24
C ASP A 23 4.29 8.26 -5.68
N ILE A 24 3.64 7.12 -5.39
CA ILE A 24 2.23 6.92 -5.77
C ILE A 24 1.31 7.41 -4.66
N VAL A 25 0.47 8.37 -5.01
CA VAL A 25 -0.55 8.95 -4.14
C VAL A 25 -1.85 8.17 -4.29
N HIS A 26 -2.40 7.72 -3.17
CA HIS A 26 -3.64 6.95 -3.11
C HIS A 26 -4.77 7.83 -2.59
N ALA A 27 -5.80 8.06 -3.42
CA ALA A 27 -7.02 8.77 -2.98
C ALA A 27 -7.67 8.06 -1.77
N GLU A 28 -7.66 6.72 -1.78
CA GLU A 28 -8.18 5.86 -0.72
C GLU A 28 -7.47 6.01 0.63
N LEU A 29 -6.26 6.55 0.64
CA LEU A 29 -5.49 6.81 1.87
C LEU A 29 -5.65 8.25 2.36
N GLY A 30 -6.52 9.04 1.72
CA GLY A 30 -6.68 10.47 1.98
C GLY A 30 -5.81 11.36 1.10
N GLY A 31 -5.39 10.87 -0.07
CA GLY A 31 -4.56 11.65 -1.00
C GLY A 31 -3.09 11.73 -0.59
N VAL A 32 -2.59 10.68 0.04
CA VAL A 32 -1.18 10.56 0.46
C VAL A 32 -0.57 9.25 -0.07
N THR A 33 0.75 9.16 0.00
CA THR A 33 1.49 7.95 -0.38
C THR A 33 1.47 6.91 0.74
N VAL A 34 1.85 5.68 0.44
CA VAL A 34 1.94 4.60 1.44
C VAL A 34 2.89 4.97 2.59
N GLU A 35 4.07 5.54 2.28
CA GLU A 35 5.03 5.94 3.32
C GLU A 35 4.49 7.11 4.15
N GLN A 36 3.79 8.07 3.54
CA GLN A 36 3.15 9.15 4.28
C GLN A 36 2.05 8.62 5.20
N ALA A 37 1.20 7.69 4.73
CA ALA A 37 0.17 7.05 5.54
C ALA A 37 0.77 6.30 6.74
N LEU A 38 1.90 5.61 6.55
CA LEU A 38 2.64 4.97 7.64
C LEU A 38 3.17 5.99 8.66
N VAL A 39 3.74 7.11 8.22
CA VAL A 39 4.23 8.19 9.10
C VAL A 39 3.08 8.85 9.87
N MET A 40 1.90 8.98 9.25
CA MET A 40 0.68 9.46 9.89
C MET A 40 0.10 8.48 10.92
N GLY A 41 0.64 7.27 11.03
CA GLY A 41 0.18 6.25 11.97
C GLY A 41 -1.08 5.52 11.51
N GLN A 42 -1.41 5.55 10.21
CA GLN A 42 -2.51 4.72 9.71
C GLN A 42 -2.19 3.24 9.89
N GLU A 43 -3.21 2.44 10.19
CA GLU A 43 -3.05 1.01 10.36
C GLU A 43 -2.60 0.35 9.05
N PRO A 44 -1.54 -0.49 9.05
CA PRO A 44 -1.03 -1.13 7.84
C PRO A 44 -2.07 -1.97 7.09
N GLY A 45 -3.05 -2.50 7.82
CA GLY A 45 -4.17 -3.24 7.23
C GLY A 45 -5.06 -2.35 6.36
N ASP A 46 -5.35 -1.13 6.80
CA ASP A 46 -6.17 -0.19 6.03
C ASP A 46 -5.38 0.42 4.87
N ILE A 47 -4.06 0.66 5.07
CA ILE A 47 -3.17 1.04 3.98
C ILE A 47 -3.20 -0.01 2.86
N TRP A 48 -3.13 -1.30 3.21
CA TRP A 48 -3.21 -2.37 2.22
C TRP A 48 -4.54 -2.39 1.48
N LYS A 49 -5.67 -2.21 2.17
CA LYS A 49 -6.99 -2.12 1.52
C LYS A 49 -7.04 -0.97 0.52
N GLY A 50 -6.50 0.21 0.88
CA GLY A 50 -6.44 1.35 -0.03
C GLY A 50 -5.56 1.08 -1.26
N VAL A 51 -4.43 0.40 -1.07
CA VAL A 51 -3.58 -0.06 -2.18
C VAL A 51 -4.32 -1.05 -3.08
N VAL A 52 -5.06 -2.01 -2.51
CA VAL A 52 -5.87 -2.98 -3.27
C VAL A 52 -7.01 -2.29 -4.04
N ALA A 53 -7.73 -1.37 -3.40
CA ALA A 53 -8.81 -0.61 -4.04
C ALA A 53 -8.30 0.27 -5.19
N HIS A 54 -7.10 0.85 -5.05
CA HIS A 54 -6.49 1.66 -6.10
C HIS A 54 -6.05 0.85 -7.33
N ASN A 55 -5.70 -0.43 -7.17
CA ASN A 55 -5.26 -1.29 -8.27
C ASN A 55 -6.28 -2.42 -8.49
N PRO A 56 -7.40 -2.15 -9.19
CA PRO A 56 -8.48 -3.14 -9.36
C PRO A 56 -8.05 -4.38 -10.15
N GLU A 57 -6.95 -4.31 -10.91
CA GLU A 57 -6.36 -5.43 -11.64
C GLU A 57 -5.52 -6.38 -10.77
N MET A 58 -5.34 -6.08 -9.48
CA MET A 58 -4.61 -6.98 -8.57
C MET A 58 -5.28 -8.37 -8.49
N PRO A 59 -4.50 -9.46 -8.61
CA PRO A 59 -5.00 -10.83 -8.46
C PRO A 59 -5.69 -11.06 -7.11
N ALA A 60 -6.69 -11.93 -7.09
CA ALA A 60 -7.49 -12.23 -5.89
C ALA A 60 -6.66 -12.72 -4.69
N LYS A 61 -5.48 -13.32 -4.91
CA LYS A 61 -4.56 -13.75 -3.83
C LYS A 61 -4.01 -12.59 -2.98
N PHE A 62 -4.09 -11.37 -3.48
CA PHE A 62 -3.64 -10.15 -2.80
C PHE A 62 -4.77 -9.35 -2.16
N ARG A 63 -6.03 -9.70 -2.44
CA ARG A 63 -7.21 -9.00 -1.92
C ARG A 63 -7.57 -9.45 -0.51
#